data_AF-A0A952DE59-F1
#
_entry.id   AF-A0A952DE59-F1
#
_cell.length_a   1.000
_cell.length_b   1.000
_cell.length_c   1.000
_cell.angle_alpha   90.00
_cell.angle_beta   90.00
_cell.angle_gamma   90.00
#
_symmetry.space_group_name_H-M   'P 1'
#
loop_
_entity.id
_entity.type
_entity.pdbx_description
1 polymer ?
#
loop_
_entity_poly.entity_id
_entity_poly.type
_entity_poly.pdbx_seq_one_letter_code
_entity_poly.pdbx_strand_id
1 'polypeptide(L)'
;NGRQRWAFEPTPEIKEKYGLTDNILWERENEKLLLKDIDRAFIFNNKTNPNSADLIYRGQFSDNGYNEDVNDVFKAFDQGSKYYATLQTDDGNWTGDYGGPMFLLPGLIFASNITSTPISEPYATLIRRYMLNHQREDGGWGLHIEGPSTMLGTTLQYVALRLMGLSADHPSAQEARIWILQNGGAEYIPSWGKFYLSLLGLYEWDGCHTLIPELWLLPKWVPIHPWRYWCHTRMVYLPMSYCYGEKIKIASDSVLDEIRSEIYTCPYEIINWKAARNKVCNKDEYTKKNWLLRQVYRLLNTYERVHLKGLRKKALRFILSYIEMEDRQTNYINIGPVNKVINSISVWYAHGESDPAFQKHVDRWMDYLWIAEDGMKMNGYNGSQLWDTAFAAQALLENPKSEHAINTLKSIYRFVEFTQIKADPPGTEVFFRHRSKGGWPFSTIEHGWPITDCTAEGLKISLKMHANGIKGTEEVSLERMKWTVETILSFQNNDGGWASYEKTRAPKWIEKLNPAEIFGDIMIDYSYVECSSACVQALSVFASHYPDLFKNRIKTSID
;
A
#
# COMPACT_ATOMS: atom_id res chain seq x y z
N ASN A 1 1.42 -10.97 16.40
CA ASN A 1 2.42 -10.94 15.28
C ASN A 1 2.46 -9.57 14.57
N GLY A 2 1.99 -8.49 15.19
CA GLY A 2 1.93 -7.14 14.60
C GLY A 2 0.80 -6.91 13.61
N ARG A 3 -0.02 -7.92 13.34
CA ARG A 3 -1.17 -7.78 12.45
C ARG A 3 -2.23 -6.89 13.10
N GLN A 4 -2.76 -5.94 12.33
CA GLN A 4 -3.80 -5.02 12.75
C GLN A 4 -5.07 -5.35 11.97
N ARG A 5 -6.18 -5.56 12.70
CA ARG A 5 -7.49 -5.86 12.12
C ARG A 5 -8.57 -5.21 12.98
N TRP A 6 -9.59 -4.69 12.32
CA TRP A 6 -10.74 -4.08 12.97
C TRP A 6 -11.94 -5.00 12.81
N ALA A 7 -12.54 -5.41 13.92
CA ALA A 7 -13.80 -6.15 13.96
C ALA A 7 -14.91 -5.20 14.43
N PHE A 8 -16.03 -5.16 13.71
CA PHE A 8 -17.20 -4.45 14.21
C PHE A 8 -18.05 -5.38 15.08
N GLU A 9 -18.17 -5.06 16.37
CA GLU A 9 -19.01 -5.78 17.31
C GLU A 9 -19.77 -4.76 18.20
N PRO A 10 -21.11 -4.69 18.13
CA PRO A 10 -21.86 -3.79 18.99
C PRO A 10 -21.85 -4.29 20.44
N THR A 11 -21.48 -3.42 21.37
CA THR A 11 -21.47 -3.75 22.81
C THR A 11 -22.89 -4.01 23.33
N PRO A 12 -23.06 -4.67 24.49
CA PRO A 12 -24.38 -4.88 25.10
C PRO A 12 -25.19 -3.58 25.25
N GLU A 13 -24.54 -2.47 25.60
CA GLU A 13 -25.17 -1.16 25.74
C GLU A 13 -25.65 -0.61 24.40
N ILE A 14 -24.87 -0.80 23.33
CA ILE A 14 -25.29 -0.43 21.97
C ILE A 14 -26.46 -1.32 21.52
N LYS A 15 -26.38 -2.63 21.77
CA LYS A 15 -27.47 -3.56 21.43
C LYS A 15 -28.76 -3.19 22.15
N GLU A 16 -28.71 -2.86 23.44
CA GLU A 16 -29.87 -2.40 24.20
C GLU A 16 -30.42 -1.07 23.67
N LYS A 17 -29.55 -0.07 23.47
CA LYS A 17 -29.94 1.28 23.00
C LYS A 17 -30.70 1.24 21.68
N TYR A 18 -30.26 0.43 20.73
CA TYR A 18 -30.86 0.34 19.40
C TYR A 18 -31.82 -0.85 19.27
N GLY A 19 -32.01 -1.67 20.30
CA GLY A 19 -32.84 -2.87 20.22
C GLY A 19 -32.35 -3.88 19.17
N LEU A 20 -31.04 -4.15 19.14
CA LEU A 20 -30.42 -5.09 18.20
C LEU A 20 -30.55 -6.52 18.71
N THR A 21 -30.79 -7.45 17.77
CA THR A 21 -30.73 -8.90 18.06
C THR A 21 -29.33 -9.44 17.79
N ASP A 22 -29.00 -10.62 18.31
CA ASP A 22 -27.72 -11.29 17.98
C ASP A 22 -27.58 -11.67 16.50
N ASN A 23 -28.69 -11.83 15.78
CA ASN A 23 -28.70 -11.98 14.32
C ASN A 23 -28.88 -10.62 13.64
N ILE A 24 -27.78 -9.92 13.39
CA ILE A 24 -27.76 -8.59 12.79
C ILE A 24 -28.08 -8.68 11.29
N LEU A 25 -29.11 -7.94 10.86
CA LEU A 25 -29.44 -7.75 9.45
C LEU A 25 -29.47 -6.25 9.16
N TRP A 26 -28.51 -5.77 8.37
CA TRP A 26 -28.29 -4.33 8.15
C TRP A 26 -29.43 -3.64 7.38
N GLU A 27 -30.38 -4.40 6.83
CA GLU A 27 -31.56 -3.89 6.14
C GLU A 27 -32.67 -3.43 7.10
N ARG A 28 -32.61 -3.84 8.38
CA ARG A 28 -33.60 -3.50 9.40
C ARG A 28 -33.47 -2.05 9.88
N GLU A 29 -34.56 -1.50 10.40
CA GLU A 29 -34.66 -0.08 10.76
C GLU A 29 -33.71 0.32 11.90
N ASN A 30 -33.60 -0.52 12.93
CA ASN A 30 -32.74 -0.30 14.10
C ASN A 30 -31.24 -0.29 13.72
N GLU A 31 -30.83 -1.28 12.93
CA GLU A 31 -29.48 -1.40 12.38
C GLU A 31 -29.14 -0.20 11.47
N LYS A 32 -30.08 0.23 10.61
CA LYS A 32 -29.93 1.44 9.79
C LYS A 32 -29.80 2.71 10.64
N LEU A 33 -30.50 2.79 11.78
CA LEU A 33 -30.37 3.92 12.70
C LEU A 33 -28.97 3.94 13.34
N LEU A 34 -28.44 2.79 13.76
CA LEU A 34 -27.07 2.69 14.24
C LEU A 34 -26.06 3.11 13.18
N LEU A 35 -26.18 2.63 11.93
CA LEU A 35 -25.27 3.02 10.85
C LEU A 35 -25.29 4.53 10.58
N LYS A 36 -26.47 5.18 10.66
CA LYS A 36 -26.58 6.64 10.55
C LYS A 36 -25.87 7.38 11.67
N ASP A 37 -25.94 6.87 12.90
CA ASP A 37 -25.25 7.48 14.04
C ASP A 37 -23.73 7.24 13.98
N ILE A 38 -23.28 6.07 13.50
CA ILE A 38 -21.87 5.81 13.18
C ILE A 38 -21.37 6.80 12.13
N ASP A 39 -22.09 6.95 11.02
CA ASP A 39 -21.73 7.90 9.96
C ASP A 39 -21.56 9.34 10.50
N ARG A 40 -22.50 9.79 11.35
CA ARG A 40 -22.45 11.11 11.98
C ARG A 40 -21.28 11.28 12.94
N ALA A 41 -20.93 10.24 13.70
CA ALA A 41 -19.87 10.29 14.70
C ALA A 41 -18.48 10.52 14.09
N PHE A 42 -18.28 10.17 12.81
CA PHE A 42 -17.01 10.30 12.08
C PHE A 42 -17.02 11.47 11.08
N ILE A 43 -17.95 12.43 11.20
CA ILE A 43 -17.87 13.68 10.43
C ILE A 43 -16.65 14.46 10.91
N PHE A 44 -15.69 14.65 10.00
CA PHE A 44 -14.40 15.24 10.31
C PHE A 44 -14.18 16.54 9.53
N ASN A 45 -13.53 17.51 10.17
CA ASN A 45 -13.12 18.76 9.54
C ASN A 45 -11.73 19.16 10.07
N ASN A 46 -10.71 18.99 9.23
CA ASN A 46 -9.32 19.29 9.58
C ASN A 46 -9.06 20.78 9.90
N LYS A 47 -9.91 21.70 9.44
CA LYS A 47 -9.80 23.14 9.76
C LYS A 47 -10.24 23.45 11.19
N THR A 48 -11.14 22.64 11.74
CA THR A 48 -11.69 22.83 13.10
C THR A 48 -10.95 21.97 14.12
N ASN A 49 -10.67 20.71 13.78
CA ASN A 49 -9.97 19.79 14.67
C ASN A 49 -9.14 18.79 13.84
N PRO A 50 -7.86 19.07 13.58
CA PRO A 50 -7.02 18.21 12.75
C PRO A 50 -6.62 16.89 13.41
N ASN A 51 -6.90 16.69 14.71
CA ASN A 51 -6.54 15.48 15.44
C ASN A 51 -7.53 15.21 16.58
N SER A 52 -8.79 14.93 16.24
CA SER A 52 -9.84 14.77 17.26
C SER A 52 -9.63 13.54 18.16
N ALA A 53 -8.91 12.52 17.68
CA ALA A 53 -8.57 11.35 18.47
C ALA A 53 -7.57 11.68 19.61
N ASP A 54 -6.63 12.59 19.37
CA ASP A 54 -5.62 12.99 20.36
C ASP A 54 -6.23 13.59 21.64
N LEU A 55 -7.34 14.32 21.54
CA LEU A 55 -8.04 14.84 22.74
C LEU A 55 -8.56 13.72 23.66
N ILE A 56 -9.00 12.59 23.09
CA ILE A 56 -9.46 11.43 23.86
C ILE A 56 -8.27 10.79 24.58
N TYR A 57 -7.17 10.57 23.86
CA TYR A 57 -5.96 9.98 24.44
C TYR A 57 -5.34 10.89 25.52
N ARG A 58 -5.30 12.20 25.31
CA ARG A 58 -4.83 13.16 26.33
C ARG A 58 -5.76 13.20 27.54
N GLY A 59 -7.07 13.11 27.34
CA GLY A 59 -8.06 13.05 28.43
C GLY A 59 -7.92 11.80 29.30
N GLN A 60 -7.49 10.67 28.74
CA GLN A 60 -7.14 9.48 29.53
C GLN A 60 -5.87 9.66 30.38
N PHE A 61 -5.04 10.66 30.04
CA PHE A 61 -3.79 10.99 30.73
C PHE A 61 -3.90 12.15 31.71
N SER A 62 -4.92 13.00 31.62
CA SER A 62 -5.04 14.21 32.43
C SER A 62 -5.12 13.93 33.93
N ASP A 63 -5.58 12.74 34.33
CA ASP A 63 -5.64 12.32 35.74
C ASP A 63 -4.25 12.02 36.35
N ASN A 64 -3.17 11.97 35.54
CA ASN A 64 -1.81 11.61 35.95
C ASN A 64 -0.80 12.78 36.00
N GLY A 65 -1.26 14.04 36.05
CA GLY A 65 -0.37 15.18 36.27
C GLY A 65 0.40 15.65 35.03
N TYR A 66 -0.29 15.76 33.89
CA TYR A 66 0.23 16.42 32.69
C TYR A 66 0.61 17.88 33.02
N ASN A 67 1.86 18.26 32.77
CA ASN A 67 2.35 19.62 32.98
C ASN A 67 2.62 20.26 31.61
N GLU A 68 1.84 21.27 31.25
CA GLU A 68 1.94 21.98 29.98
C GLU A 68 3.21 22.84 29.84
N ASP A 69 3.88 23.18 30.95
CA ASP A 69 5.05 24.05 30.95
C ASP A 69 6.34 23.24 31.12
N VAL A 70 6.86 22.71 30.01
CA VAL A 70 8.07 21.90 29.98
C VAL A 70 9.22 22.66 29.30
N ASN A 71 9.85 23.58 30.03
CA ASN A 71 11.06 24.28 29.59
C ASN A 71 12.35 23.43 29.72
N ASP A 72 12.24 22.14 30.04
CA ASP A 72 13.35 21.22 30.26
C ASP A 72 13.29 20.03 29.29
N VAL A 73 14.35 19.87 28.48
CA VAL A 73 14.41 18.85 27.41
C VAL A 73 14.31 17.42 27.96
N PHE A 74 14.87 17.14 29.14
CA PHE A 74 14.82 15.80 29.73
C PHE A 74 13.44 15.48 30.28
N LYS A 75 12.75 16.46 30.89
CA LYS A 75 11.36 16.31 31.30
C LYS A 75 10.44 16.13 30.10
N ALA A 76 10.67 16.88 29.02
CA ALA A 76 9.88 16.74 27.78
C ALA A 76 10.07 15.35 27.17
N PHE A 77 11.30 14.87 27.11
CA PHE A 77 11.61 13.50 26.67
C PHE A 77 10.93 12.45 27.56
N ASP A 78 11.05 12.55 28.88
CA ASP A 78 10.45 11.59 29.81
C ASP A 78 8.92 11.56 29.68
N GLN A 79 8.27 12.72 29.65
CA GLN A 79 6.82 12.81 29.45
C GLN A 79 6.38 12.27 28.08
N GLY A 80 7.07 12.66 27.01
CA GLY A 80 6.79 12.15 25.66
C GLY A 80 6.96 10.64 25.57
N SER A 81 8.02 10.08 26.19
CA SER A 81 8.26 8.63 26.21
C SER A 81 7.22 7.87 27.02
N LYS A 82 6.73 8.45 28.13
CA LYS A 82 5.65 7.88 28.96
C LYS A 82 4.34 7.83 28.19
N TYR A 83 3.96 8.96 27.58
CA TYR A 83 2.78 9.03 26.74
C TYR A 83 2.88 8.05 25.56
N TYR A 84 3.97 8.10 24.80
CA TYR A 84 4.07 7.31 23.58
C TYR A 84 4.06 5.80 23.83
N ALA A 85 4.61 5.36 24.95
CA ALA A 85 4.62 3.95 25.31
C ALA A 85 3.25 3.39 25.76
N THR A 86 2.29 4.21 26.19
CA THR A 86 0.93 3.68 26.42
C THR A 86 0.20 3.38 25.11
N LEU A 87 0.72 3.86 23.98
CA LEU A 87 0.25 3.49 22.65
C LEU A 87 0.90 2.19 22.14
N GLN A 88 1.85 1.62 22.90
CA GLN A 88 2.49 0.35 22.53
C GLN A 88 1.46 -0.79 22.62
N THR A 89 1.44 -1.63 21.60
CA THR A 89 0.60 -2.83 21.56
C THR A 89 1.15 -3.95 22.45
N ASP A 90 0.30 -4.91 22.80
CA ASP A 90 0.69 -6.11 23.55
C ASP A 90 1.78 -6.94 22.86
N ASP A 91 1.90 -6.86 21.53
CA ASP A 91 2.95 -7.50 20.75
C ASP A 91 4.31 -6.79 20.86
N GLY A 92 4.32 -5.53 21.30
CA GLY A 92 5.51 -4.70 21.49
C GLY A 92 5.81 -3.70 20.36
N ASN A 93 4.94 -3.63 19.34
CA ASN A 93 5.02 -2.64 18.25
C ASN A 93 4.06 -1.46 18.47
N TRP A 94 4.10 -0.48 17.56
CA TRP A 94 3.12 0.60 17.48
C TRP A 94 2.20 0.41 16.28
N THR A 95 0.94 0.77 16.49
CA THR A 95 -0.01 0.95 15.40
C THR A 95 -0.02 2.40 14.96
N GLY A 96 -0.36 2.63 13.69
CA GLY A 96 -0.44 3.98 13.15
C GLY A 96 -1.30 4.02 11.90
N ASP A 97 -1.99 5.14 11.73
CA ASP A 97 -2.61 5.48 10.46
C ASP A 97 -1.52 5.60 9.39
N TYR A 98 -1.60 4.77 8.35
CA TYR A 98 -0.69 4.79 7.22
C TYR A 98 -1.45 4.99 5.89
N GLY A 99 -2.53 5.76 5.94
CA GLY A 99 -3.32 6.18 4.79
C GLY A 99 -2.69 7.36 4.04
N GLY A 100 -3.52 8.08 3.28
CA GLY A 100 -3.12 9.27 2.53
C GLY A 100 -3.40 9.17 1.03
N PRO A 101 -2.96 8.11 0.32
CA PRO A 101 -3.25 7.96 -1.10
C PRO A 101 -4.75 7.67 -1.37
N MET A 102 -5.34 8.42 -2.29
CA MET A 102 -6.80 8.42 -2.55
C MET A 102 -7.23 7.52 -3.71
N PHE A 103 -6.33 6.68 -4.22
CA PHE A 103 -6.58 5.70 -5.27
C PHE A 103 -6.57 4.24 -4.78
N LEU A 104 -6.39 4.01 -3.47
CA LEU A 104 -6.30 2.68 -2.88
C LEU A 104 -7.68 2.07 -2.61
N LEU A 105 -8.51 2.76 -1.83
CA LEU A 105 -9.88 2.35 -1.52
C LEU A 105 -10.71 2.04 -2.76
N PRO A 106 -10.73 2.89 -3.82
CA PRO A 106 -11.43 2.55 -5.05
C PRO A 106 -11.04 1.17 -5.61
N GLY A 107 -9.75 0.83 -5.63
CA GLY A 107 -9.29 -0.48 -6.11
C GLY A 107 -9.85 -1.65 -5.31
N LEU A 108 -9.95 -1.53 -3.98
CA LEU A 108 -10.56 -2.55 -3.12
C LEU A 108 -12.08 -2.64 -3.33
N ILE A 109 -12.77 -1.51 -3.43
CA ILE A 109 -14.21 -1.46 -3.67
C ILE A 109 -14.53 -2.08 -5.03
N PHE A 110 -13.72 -1.79 -6.05
CA PHE A 110 -13.88 -2.41 -7.37
C PHE A 110 -13.61 -3.90 -7.31
N ALA A 111 -12.58 -4.36 -6.60
CA ALA A 111 -12.34 -5.79 -6.40
C ALA A 111 -13.55 -6.46 -5.73
N SER A 112 -14.06 -5.88 -4.64
CA SER A 112 -15.26 -6.35 -3.94
C SER A 112 -16.48 -6.49 -4.86
N ASN A 113 -16.74 -5.49 -5.70
CA ASN A 113 -17.83 -5.55 -6.69
C ASN A 113 -17.57 -6.59 -7.78
N ILE A 114 -16.36 -6.61 -8.35
CA ILE A 114 -15.98 -7.53 -9.44
C ILE A 114 -16.12 -8.98 -9.00
N THR A 115 -15.68 -9.30 -7.78
CA THR A 115 -15.70 -10.66 -7.25
C THR A 115 -16.99 -11.01 -6.53
N SER A 116 -17.99 -10.11 -6.49
CA SER A 116 -19.23 -10.27 -5.74
C SER A 116 -19.00 -10.59 -4.24
N THR A 117 -17.96 -10.01 -3.66
CA THR A 117 -17.56 -10.22 -2.26
C THR A 117 -17.81 -8.94 -1.47
N PRO A 118 -19.02 -8.73 -0.93
CA PRO A 118 -19.42 -7.44 -0.35
C PRO A 118 -18.63 -7.10 0.92
N ILE A 119 -18.30 -5.81 1.05
CA ILE A 119 -17.79 -5.24 2.31
C ILE A 119 -18.98 -5.08 3.26
N SER A 120 -18.82 -5.47 4.53
CA SER A 120 -19.90 -5.35 5.51
C SER A 120 -20.35 -3.89 5.72
N GLU A 121 -21.63 -3.67 5.99
CA GLU A 121 -22.20 -2.31 6.07
C GLU A 121 -21.54 -1.36 7.10
N PRO A 122 -21.07 -1.81 8.29
CA PRO A 122 -20.34 -0.93 9.19
C PRO A 122 -19.05 -0.39 8.57
N TYR A 123 -18.27 -1.27 7.93
CA TYR A 123 -17.06 -0.86 7.23
C TYR A 123 -17.39 0.00 6.02
N ALA A 124 -18.40 -0.37 5.24
CA ALA A 124 -18.86 0.40 4.09
C ALA A 124 -19.30 1.82 4.49
N THR A 125 -19.97 1.96 5.63
CA THR A 125 -20.37 3.25 6.20
C THR A 125 -19.16 4.12 6.55
N LEU A 126 -18.17 3.56 7.25
CA LEU A 126 -16.94 4.29 7.61
C LEU A 126 -16.07 4.63 6.39
N ILE A 127 -16.04 3.76 5.37
CA ILE A 127 -15.32 4.01 4.11
C ILE A 127 -15.99 5.16 3.34
N ARG A 128 -17.33 5.13 3.18
CA ARG A 128 -18.08 6.23 2.55
C ARG A 128 -17.81 7.55 3.29
N ARG A 129 -17.84 7.52 4.62
CA ARG A 129 -17.55 8.69 5.45
C ARG A 129 -16.14 9.24 5.23
N TYR A 130 -15.12 8.39 5.20
CA TYR A 130 -13.75 8.80 4.86
C TYR A 130 -13.65 9.47 3.50
N MET A 131 -14.23 8.86 2.47
CA MET A 131 -14.23 9.44 1.13
C MET A 131 -14.92 10.81 1.09
N LEU A 132 -16.07 10.95 1.75
CA LEU A 132 -16.81 12.22 1.83
C LEU A 132 -16.07 13.31 2.64
N ASN A 133 -15.43 12.95 3.74
CA ASN A 133 -14.65 13.89 4.57
C ASN A 133 -13.47 14.51 3.82
N HIS A 134 -12.91 13.77 2.85
CA HIS A 134 -11.77 14.21 2.05
C HIS A 134 -12.16 14.73 0.66
N GLN A 135 -13.45 14.95 0.40
CA GLN A 135 -13.88 15.70 -0.78
C GLN A 135 -13.42 17.15 -0.66
N ARG A 136 -12.82 17.67 -1.72
CA ARG A 136 -12.36 19.06 -1.74
C ARG A 136 -13.52 20.03 -1.99
N GLU A 137 -13.31 21.29 -1.66
CA GLU A 137 -14.29 22.38 -1.86
C GLU A 137 -14.71 22.57 -3.32
N ASP A 138 -13.90 22.12 -4.29
CA ASP A 138 -14.25 22.15 -5.72
C ASP A 138 -15.06 20.91 -6.17
N GLY A 139 -15.44 20.04 -5.24
CA GLY A 139 -16.19 18.80 -5.49
C GLY A 139 -15.32 17.60 -5.86
N GLY A 140 -14.02 17.78 -6.05
CA GLY A 140 -13.11 16.73 -6.51
C GLY A 140 -12.32 16.02 -5.41
N TRP A 141 -11.46 15.08 -5.83
CA TRP A 141 -10.47 14.41 -5.00
C TRP A 141 -9.10 14.40 -5.66
N GLY A 142 -8.04 14.53 -4.85
CA GLY A 142 -6.67 14.47 -5.31
C GLY A 142 -6.10 13.06 -5.42
N LEU A 143 -4.82 12.97 -5.78
CA LEU A 143 -4.05 11.71 -5.77
C LEU A 143 -3.80 11.23 -4.33
N HIS A 144 -3.74 12.16 -3.38
CA HIS A 144 -3.64 11.97 -1.94
C HIS A 144 -4.47 13.03 -1.22
N ILE A 145 -4.73 12.85 0.08
CA ILE A 145 -5.63 13.72 0.88
C ILE A 145 -5.25 15.21 0.86
N GLU A 146 -3.97 15.54 0.75
CA GLU A 146 -3.51 16.95 0.68
C GLU A 146 -3.46 17.50 -0.76
N GLY A 147 -3.52 16.62 -1.77
CA GLY A 147 -3.31 16.97 -3.16
C GLY A 147 -4.52 17.66 -3.79
N PRO A 148 -4.32 18.54 -4.80
CA PRO A 148 -5.42 19.17 -5.51
C PRO A 148 -6.27 18.13 -6.26
N SER A 149 -7.51 18.47 -6.61
CA SER A 149 -8.39 17.57 -7.35
C SER A 149 -7.80 17.16 -8.70
N THR A 150 -7.90 15.87 -9.00
CA THR A 150 -7.34 15.21 -10.19
C THR A 150 -8.41 14.36 -10.89
N MET A 151 -8.24 14.06 -12.18
CA MET A 151 -9.17 13.20 -12.91
C MET A 151 -9.16 11.78 -12.36
N LEU A 152 -7.98 11.25 -12.01
CA LEU A 152 -7.86 9.95 -11.36
C LEU A 152 -8.57 9.93 -10.01
N GLY A 153 -8.20 10.81 -9.09
CA GLY A 153 -8.78 10.86 -7.75
C GLY A 153 -10.29 11.04 -7.79
N THR A 154 -10.77 12.05 -8.51
CA THR A 154 -12.20 12.37 -8.56
C THR A 154 -13.03 11.26 -9.20
N THR A 155 -12.61 10.74 -10.35
CA THR A 155 -13.38 9.71 -11.06
C THR A 155 -13.41 8.40 -10.28
N LEU A 156 -12.27 7.96 -9.73
CA LEU A 156 -12.22 6.70 -8.99
C LEU A 156 -13.04 6.77 -7.68
N GLN A 157 -12.97 7.89 -6.95
CA GLN A 157 -13.77 8.08 -5.75
C GLN A 157 -15.27 8.20 -6.06
N TYR A 158 -15.64 8.91 -7.13
CA TYR A 158 -17.03 8.99 -7.59
C TYR A 158 -17.60 7.60 -7.91
N VAL A 159 -16.91 6.83 -8.76
CA VAL A 159 -17.36 5.48 -9.16
C VAL A 159 -17.46 4.58 -7.94
N ALA A 160 -16.48 4.61 -7.04
CA ALA A 160 -16.49 3.81 -5.83
C ALA A 160 -17.67 4.18 -4.90
N LEU A 161 -17.95 5.47 -4.69
CA LEU A 161 -19.10 5.93 -3.90
C LEU A 161 -20.43 5.48 -4.53
N ARG A 162 -20.57 5.58 -5.85
CA ARG A 162 -21.78 5.13 -6.58
C ARG A 162 -22.00 3.62 -6.42
N LEU A 163 -20.94 2.81 -6.56
CA LEU A 163 -20.99 1.36 -6.32
C LEU A 163 -21.30 0.99 -4.86
N MET A 164 -20.94 1.86 -3.90
CA MET A 164 -21.30 1.72 -2.49
C MET A 164 -22.69 2.27 -2.14
N GLY A 165 -23.51 2.60 -3.14
CA GLY A 165 -24.90 3.01 -2.98
C GLY A 165 -25.13 4.51 -2.76
N LEU A 166 -24.12 5.37 -2.94
CA LEU A 166 -24.34 6.83 -2.89
C LEU A 166 -25.22 7.25 -4.08
N SER A 167 -26.33 7.95 -3.84
CA SER A 167 -27.22 8.42 -4.91
C SER A 167 -26.53 9.42 -5.84
N ALA A 168 -26.85 9.36 -7.14
CA ALA A 168 -26.42 10.34 -8.16
C ALA A 168 -26.90 11.77 -7.87
N ASP A 169 -27.95 11.92 -7.05
CA ASP A 169 -28.52 13.19 -6.61
C ASP A 169 -27.92 13.71 -5.30
N HIS A 170 -27.03 12.94 -4.67
CA HIS A 170 -26.32 13.41 -3.49
C HIS A 170 -25.46 14.65 -3.84
N PRO A 171 -25.44 15.72 -3.03
CA PRO A 171 -24.70 16.94 -3.36
C PRO A 171 -23.23 16.68 -3.74
N SER A 172 -22.51 15.89 -2.94
CA SER A 172 -21.14 15.46 -3.24
C SER A 172 -21.00 14.76 -4.59
N ALA A 173 -21.96 13.91 -4.98
CA ALA A 173 -21.92 13.23 -6.28
C ALA A 173 -22.18 14.21 -7.43
N GLN A 174 -23.09 15.15 -7.26
CA GLN A 174 -23.38 16.19 -8.26
C GLN A 174 -22.15 17.09 -8.49
N GLU A 175 -21.51 17.57 -7.42
CA GLU A 175 -20.31 18.40 -7.49
C GLU A 175 -19.14 17.66 -8.16
N ALA A 176 -18.91 16.40 -7.77
CA ALA A 176 -17.90 15.55 -8.38
C ALA A 176 -18.16 15.32 -9.88
N ARG A 177 -19.41 15.05 -10.26
CA ARG A 177 -19.81 14.87 -11.66
C ARG A 177 -19.58 16.16 -12.46
N ILE A 178 -19.95 17.32 -11.92
CA ILE A 178 -19.66 18.62 -12.54
C ILE A 178 -18.15 18.78 -12.75
N TRP A 179 -17.35 18.50 -11.72
CA TRP A 179 -15.90 18.59 -11.80
C TRP A 179 -15.32 17.67 -12.88
N ILE A 180 -15.75 16.40 -12.94
CA ILE A 180 -15.33 15.41 -13.95
C ILE A 180 -15.62 15.94 -15.36
N LEU A 181 -16.86 16.38 -15.61
CA LEU A 181 -17.29 16.83 -16.94
C LEU A 181 -16.58 18.12 -17.37
N GLN A 182 -16.38 19.07 -16.46
CA GLN A 182 -15.65 20.32 -16.74
C GLN A 182 -14.17 20.09 -17.07
N ASN A 183 -13.58 18.98 -16.61
CA ASN A 183 -12.18 18.61 -16.89
C ASN A 183 -12.05 17.59 -18.04
N GLY A 184 -13.09 17.43 -18.86
CA GLY A 184 -13.06 16.62 -20.09
C GLY A 184 -13.69 15.23 -19.97
N GLY A 185 -14.15 14.84 -18.79
CA GLY A 185 -14.72 13.53 -18.51
C GLY A 185 -13.68 12.42 -18.36
N ALA A 186 -14.16 11.23 -18.00
CA ALA A 186 -13.32 10.05 -17.74
C ALA A 186 -12.53 9.56 -18.98
N GLU A 187 -12.79 10.09 -20.17
CA GLU A 187 -11.94 9.85 -21.35
C GLU A 187 -10.47 10.28 -21.12
N TYR A 188 -10.27 11.30 -20.27
CA TYR A 188 -8.96 11.87 -19.91
C TYR A 188 -8.37 11.29 -18.63
N ILE A 189 -8.98 10.26 -18.03
CA ILE A 189 -8.40 9.63 -16.83
C ILE A 189 -7.02 9.02 -17.14
N PRO A 190 -6.03 9.08 -16.24
CA PRO A 190 -4.74 8.41 -16.42
C PRO A 190 -4.85 6.89 -16.59
N SER A 191 -3.79 6.26 -17.09
CA SER A 191 -3.69 4.85 -17.47
C SER A 191 -4.13 3.88 -16.37
N TRP A 192 -3.77 4.13 -15.11
CA TRP A 192 -4.24 3.32 -13.97
C TRP A 192 -5.76 3.41 -13.78
N GLY A 193 -6.34 4.59 -14.01
CA GLY A 193 -7.79 4.77 -13.99
C GLY A 193 -8.46 4.08 -15.18
N LYS A 194 -7.89 4.19 -16.39
CA LYS A 194 -8.40 3.45 -17.57
C LYS A 194 -8.43 1.95 -17.32
N PHE A 195 -7.39 1.42 -16.67
CA PHE A 195 -7.32 0.03 -16.27
C PHE A 195 -8.48 -0.37 -15.35
N TYR A 196 -8.67 0.35 -14.24
CA TYR A 196 -9.76 0.05 -13.30
C TYR A 196 -11.14 0.19 -13.91
N LEU A 197 -11.39 1.28 -14.67
CA LEU A 197 -12.66 1.46 -15.36
C LEU A 197 -12.90 0.39 -16.43
N SER A 198 -11.84 -0.14 -17.06
CA SER A 198 -11.98 -1.25 -18.03
C SER A 198 -12.41 -2.56 -17.37
N LEU A 199 -11.92 -2.86 -16.16
CA LEU A 199 -12.35 -4.01 -15.38
C LEU A 199 -13.86 -3.94 -15.05
N LEU A 200 -14.35 -2.75 -14.72
CA LEU A 200 -15.76 -2.48 -14.44
C LEU A 200 -16.63 -2.38 -15.71
N GLY A 201 -16.02 -2.45 -16.91
CA GLY A 201 -16.72 -2.21 -18.16
C GLY A 201 -17.21 -0.76 -18.35
N LEU A 202 -16.67 0.19 -17.58
CA LEU A 202 -16.93 1.62 -17.71
C LEU A 202 -15.98 2.30 -18.70
N TYR A 203 -15.01 1.59 -19.26
CA TYR A 203 -14.05 2.06 -20.26
C TYR A 203 -13.69 0.88 -21.17
N GLU A 204 -13.52 1.10 -22.48
CA GLU A 204 -13.13 -0.02 -23.35
C GLU A 204 -11.62 -0.30 -23.26
N TRP A 205 -11.23 -1.58 -23.18
CA TRP A 205 -9.81 -1.98 -23.22
C TRP A 205 -9.06 -1.43 -24.43
N ASP A 206 -9.79 -1.16 -25.51
CA ASP A 206 -9.28 -0.56 -26.73
C ASP A 206 -8.86 0.91 -26.58
N GLY A 207 -9.21 1.56 -25.47
CA GLY A 207 -8.71 2.87 -25.09
C GLY A 207 -7.55 2.86 -24.10
N CYS A 208 -7.07 1.68 -23.71
CA CYS A 208 -5.80 1.53 -23.00
C CYS A 208 -4.64 1.41 -24.00
N HIS A 209 -3.46 1.92 -23.64
CA HIS A 209 -2.23 1.41 -24.26
C HIS A 209 -2.02 -0.05 -23.82
N THR A 210 -1.48 -0.90 -24.70
CA THR A 210 -1.21 -2.30 -24.35
C THR A 210 -0.27 -2.43 -23.15
N LEU A 211 -0.61 -3.36 -22.26
CA LEU A 211 0.21 -3.76 -21.11
C LEU A 211 1.12 -4.97 -21.42
N ILE A 212 1.15 -5.41 -22.68
CA ILE A 212 2.05 -6.42 -23.27
C ILE A 212 2.46 -7.58 -22.33
N PRO A 213 1.58 -8.57 -22.14
CA PRO A 213 1.90 -9.76 -21.33
C PRO A 213 3.19 -10.47 -21.76
N GLU A 214 3.51 -10.48 -23.06
CA GLU A 214 4.70 -11.15 -23.61
C GLU A 214 6.02 -10.57 -23.13
N LEU A 215 6.02 -9.36 -22.56
CA LEU A 215 7.22 -8.74 -22.00
C LEU A 215 7.87 -9.62 -20.91
N TRP A 216 7.06 -10.41 -20.20
CA TRP A 216 7.48 -11.36 -19.18
C TRP A 216 8.19 -12.61 -19.71
N LEU A 217 8.13 -12.87 -21.02
CA LEU A 217 8.79 -14.00 -21.66
C LEU A 217 10.13 -13.63 -22.32
N LEU A 218 10.51 -12.36 -22.28
CA LEU A 218 11.79 -11.92 -22.85
C LEU A 218 12.96 -12.60 -22.15
N PRO A 219 14.11 -12.78 -22.83
CA PRO A 219 15.34 -13.17 -22.16
C PRO A 219 15.76 -12.13 -21.11
N LYS A 220 16.22 -12.56 -19.92
CA LYS A 220 16.62 -11.65 -18.82
C LYS A 220 17.69 -10.62 -19.20
N TRP A 221 18.50 -10.87 -20.23
CA TRP A 221 19.51 -9.91 -20.70
C TRP A 221 18.91 -8.71 -21.45
N VAL A 222 17.65 -8.78 -21.91
CA VAL A 222 16.99 -7.65 -22.58
C VAL A 222 16.78 -6.51 -21.57
N PRO A 223 17.19 -5.25 -21.88
CA PRO A 223 17.15 -4.14 -20.92
C PRO A 223 15.76 -3.77 -20.39
N ILE A 224 14.71 -4.02 -21.17
CA ILE A 224 13.31 -3.73 -20.84
C ILE A 224 12.58 -4.91 -20.21
N HIS A 225 13.28 -5.97 -19.81
CA HIS A 225 12.61 -7.08 -19.15
C HIS A 225 12.17 -6.67 -17.71
N PRO A 226 10.91 -6.94 -17.32
CA PRO A 226 10.34 -6.59 -16.02
C PRO A 226 11.10 -7.01 -14.76
N TRP A 227 11.93 -8.06 -14.80
CA TRP A 227 12.72 -8.46 -13.62
C TRP A 227 13.70 -7.37 -13.18
N ARG A 228 14.02 -6.45 -14.10
CA ARG A 228 14.92 -5.31 -13.88
C ARG A 228 14.20 -4.10 -13.31
N TYR A 229 12.88 -4.07 -13.37
CA TYR A 229 12.11 -2.94 -12.87
C TYR A 229 12.05 -2.96 -11.36
N TRP A 230 11.82 -1.79 -10.78
CA TRP A 230 11.48 -1.65 -9.36
C TRP A 230 10.37 -2.64 -8.99
N CYS A 231 10.51 -3.29 -7.84
CA CYS A 231 9.58 -4.32 -7.39
C CYS A 231 8.13 -3.84 -7.36
N HIS A 232 7.84 -2.68 -6.78
CA HIS A 232 6.49 -2.10 -6.78
C HIS A 232 5.91 -1.94 -8.19
N THR A 233 6.72 -1.41 -9.12
CA THR A 233 6.28 -1.24 -10.51
C THR A 233 5.98 -2.59 -11.15
N ARG A 234 6.92 -3.55 -11.10
CA ARG A 234 6.68 -4.84 -11.77
C ARG A 234 5.55 -5.62 -11.09
N MET A 235 5.38 -5.53 -9.79
CA MET A 235 4.35 -6.26 -9.03
C MET A 235 2.97 -5.66 -9.21
N VAL A 236 2.84 -4.38 -9.56
CA VAL A 236 1.56 -3.80 -10.02
C VAL A 236 1.29 -4.14 -11.49
N TYR A 237 2.27 -3.96 -12.38
CA TYR A 237 2.07 -4.22 -13.81
C TYR A 237 1.94 -5.71 -14.16
N LEU A 238 2.41 -6.62 -13.29
CA LEU A 238 2.25 -8.08 -13.44
C LEU A 238 0.77 -8.48 -13.53
N PRO A 239 -0.05 -8.32 -12.47
CA PRO A 239 -1.47 -8.65 -12.53
C PRO A 239 -2.26 -7.70 -13.44
N MET A 240 -1.86 -6.43 -13.61
CA MET A 240 -2.50 -5.59 -14.62
C MET A 240 -2.34 -6.16 -16.04
N SER A 241 -1.16 -6.68 -16.39
CA SER A 241 -0.92 -7.32 -17.69
C SER A 241 -1.71 -8.63 -17.84
N TYR A 242 -1.91 -9.39 -16.75
CA TYR A 242 -2.80 -10.55 -16.74
C TYR A 242 -4.23 -10.16 -17.10
N CYS A 243 -4.81 -9.23 -16.34
CA CYS A 243 -6.18 -8.76 -16.55
C CYS A 243 -6.39 -8.19 -17.96
N TYR A 244 -5.42 -7.40 -18.46
CA TYR A 244 -5.46 -6.85 -19.82
C TYR A 244 -5.35 -7.92 -20.90
N GLY A 245 -4.53 -8.95 -20.68
CA GLY A 245 -4.34 -10.02 -21.66
C GLY A 245 -5.52 -10.97 -21.75
N GLU A 246 -6.18 -11.24 -20.62
CA GLU A 246 -7.46 -11.96 -20.54
C GLU A 246 -8.67 -11.09 -20.92
N LYS A 247 -8.48 -9.76 -21.01
CA LYS A 247 -9.55 -8.76 -21.25
C LYS A 247 -10.66 -8.86 -20.20
N ILE A 248 -10.28 -9.04 -18.93
CA ILE A 248 -11.23 -9.15 -17.82
C ILE A 248 -12.14 -7.92 -17.81
N LYS A 249 -13.44 -8.17 -17.82
CA LYS A 249 -14.50 -7.15 -17.79
C LYS A 249 -15.72 -7.81 -17.17
N ILE A 250 -16.30 -7.18 -16.16
CA ILE A 250 -17.53 -7.68 -15.54
C ILE A 250 -18.75 -7.38 -16.42
N ALA A 251 -19.83 -8.12 -16.15
CA ALA A 251 -21.12 -7.83 -16.75
C ALA A 251 -21.61 -6.44 -16.30
N SER A 252 -22.31 -5.74 -17.19
CA SER A 252 -22.96 -4.49 -16.83
C SER A 252 -24.16 -4.75 -15.92
N ASP A 253 -24.43 -3.80 -15.03
CA ASP A 253 -25.68 -3.69 -14.27
C ASP A 253 -26.23 -2.26 -14.40
N SER A 254 -27.39 -1.99 -13.76
CA SER A 254 -28.04 -0.68 -13.83
C SER A 254 -27.18 0.46 -13.27
N VAL A 255 -26.39 0.20 -12.23
CA VAL A 255 -25.53 1.22 -11.61
C VAL A 255 -24.37 1.56 -12.53
N LEU A 256 -23.74 0.55 -13.14
CA LEU A 256 -22.67 0.75 -14.12
C LEU A 256 -23.18 1.47 -15.37
N ASP A 257 -24.40 1.16 -15.83
CA ASP A 257 -25.03 1.83 -16.96
C ASP A 257 -25.33 3.31 -16.65
N GLU A 258 -25.85 3.61 -15.45
CA GLU A 258 -26.00 4.99 -14.95
C GLU A 258 -24.65 5.72 -14.95
N ILE A 259 -23.61 5.12 -14.35
CA ILE A 259 -22.27 5.72 -14.27
C ILE A 259 -21.70 6.02 -15.67
N ARG A 260 -21.91 5.15 -16.67
CA ARG A 260 -21.50 5.43 -18.06
C ARG A 260 -22.16 6.69 -18.64
N SER A 261 -23.39 7.01 -18.23
CA SER A 261 -24.07 8.24 -18.66
C SER A 261 -23.61 9.47 -17.87
N GLU A 262 -23.00 9.28 -16.70
CA GLU A 262 -22.65 10.35 -15.75
C GLU A 262 -21.24 10.92 -15.97
N ILE A 263 -20.24 10.08 -16.30
CA ILE A 263 -18.82 10.46 -16.22
C ILE A 263 -18.18 10.89 -17.55
N TYR A 264 -18.94 10.91 -18.65
CA TYR A 264 -18.46 11.24 -20.00
C TYR A 264 -19.14 12.49 -20.56
N THR A 265 -18.39 13.28 -21.34
CA THR A 265 -18.87 14.52 -21.97
C THR A 265 -19.70 14.29 -23.25
N CYS A 266 -19.77 13.05 -23.72
CA CYS A 266 -20.59 12.63 -24.84
C CYS A 266 -21.10 11.19 -24.60
N PRO A 267 -22.12 10.74 -25.35
CA PRO A 267 -22.63 9.37 -25.22
C PRO A 267 -21.52 8.32 -25.32
N TYR A 268 -21.57 7.30 -24.46
CA TYR A 268 -20.52 6.30 -24.31
C TYR A 268 -20.20 5.57 -25.63
N GLU A 269 -21.23 5.31 -26.43
CA GLU A 269 -21.18 4.52 -27.66
C GLU A 269 -20.41 5.21 -28.79
N ILE A 270 -20.30 6.54 -28.75
CA ILE A 270 -19.63 7.32 -29.80
C ILE A 270 -18.19 7.70 -29.44
N ILE A 271 -17.69 7.31 -28.26
CA ILE A 271 -16.33 7.61 -27.82
C ILE A 271 -15.31 6.91 -28.72
N ASN A 272 -14.33 7.67 -29.20
CA ASN A 272 -13.19 7.11 -29.94
C ASN A 272 -12.13 6.58 -28.97
N TRP A 273 -12.33 5.36 -28.48
CA TRP A 273 -11.44 4.71 -27.53
C TRP A 273 -9.97 4.68 -28.00
N LYS A 274 -9.71 4.43 -29.29
CA LYS A 274 -8.33 4.41 -29.81
C LYS A 274 -7.63 5.76 -29.67
N ALA A 275 -8.36 6.87 -29.83
CA ALA A 275 -7.83 8.21 -29.58
C ALA A 275 -7.63 8.46 -28.08
N ALA A 276 -8.54 7.94 -27.25
CA ALA A 276 -8.51 8.08 -25.81
C ALA A 276 -7.23 7.50 -25.16
N ARG A 277 -6.54 6.54 -25.79
CA ARG A 277 -5.23 6.01 -25.33
C ARG A 277 -4.24 7.09 -24.89
N ASN A 278 -4.13 8.16 -25.67
CA ASN A 278 -3.17 9.24 -25.42
C ASN A 278 -3.77 10.42 -24.64
N LYS A 279 -5.09 10.42 -24.37
CA LYS A 279 -5.74 11.47 -23.57
C LYS A 279 -5.40 11.26 -22.10
N VAL A 280 -4.92 12.32 -21.46
CA VAL A 280 -4.65 12.41 -20.02
C VAL A 280 -4.96 13.83 -19.61
N CYS A 281 -5.67 13.99 -18.50
CA CYS A 281 -5.97 15.31 -17.93
C CYS A 281 -4.65 15.97 -17.50
N ASN A 282 -4.49 17.25 -17.82
CA ASN A 282 -3.28 18.00 -17.48
C ASN A 282 -3.07 18.15 -15.97
N LYS A 283 -4.13 18.07 -15.16
CA LYS A 283 -4.07 18.11 -13.69
C LYS A 283 -3.43 16.84 -13.09
N ASP A 284 -3.39 15.75 -13.84
CA ASP A 284 -2.81 14.47 -13.42
C ASP A 284 -1.38 14.26 -13.97
N GLU A 285 -0.97 15.03 -14.98
CA GLU A 285 0.22 14.73 -15.78
C GLU A 285 1.53 15.18 -15.10
N TYR A 286 1.97 14.41 -14.11
CA TYR A 286 3.28 14.57 -13.46
C TYR A 286 4.43 14.18 -14.40
N THR A 287 4.32 13.01 -15.03
CA THR A 287 5.30 12.47 -15.99
C THR A 287 4.72 12.49 -17.40
N LYS A 288 5.14 13.46 -18.21
CA LYS A 288 4.71 13.57 -19.61
C LYS A 288 5.28 12.44 -20.47
N LYS A 289 4.43 11.86 -21.31
CA LYS A 289 4.89 10.86 -22.30
C LYS A 289 5.85 11.50 -23.30
N ASN A 290 7.12 11.15 -23.21
CA ASN A 290 8.13 11.62 -24.15
C ASN A 290 7.97 10.97 -25.53
N TRP A 291 8.75 11.47 -26.51
CA TRP A 291 8.69 10.98 -27.89
C TRP A 291 9.00 9.48 -28.02
N LEU A 292 9.98 8.97 -27.26
CA LEU A 292 10.40 7.56 -27.31
C LEU A 292 9.25 6.66 -26.86
N LEU A 293 8.66 6.93 -25.69
CA LEU A 293 7.53 6.15 -25.18
C LEU A 293 6.33 6.16 -26.16
N ARG A 294 6.05 7.30 -26.79
CA ARG A 294 5.01 7.37 -27.83
C ARG A 294 5.31 6.48 -29.04
N GLN A 295 6.58 6.38 -29.47
CA GLN A 295 6.94 5.46 -30.56
C GLN A 295 6.82 4.00 -30.12
N VAL A 296 7.30 3.68 -28.91
CA VAL A 296 7.14 2.34 -28.33
C VAL A 296 5.67 1.96 -28.29
N TYR A 297 4.79 2.83 -27.79
CA TYR A 297 3.36 2.56 -27.79
C TYR A 297 2.76 2.39 -29.19
N ARG A 298 3.20 3.15 -30.20
CA ARG A 298 2.72 2.93 -31.59
C ARG A 298 3.07 1.52 -32.07
N LEU A 299 4.29 1.08 -31.84
CA LEU A 299 4.74 -0.26 -32.20
C LEU A 299 3.96 -1.33 -31.43
N LEU A 300 3.91 -1.22 -30.10
CA LEU A 300 3.28 -2.22 -29.24
C LEU A 300 1.76 -2.30 -29.47
N ASN A 301 1.08 -1.17 -29.67
CA ASN A 301 -0.36 -1.18 -29.98
C ASN A 301 -0.65 -1.70 -31.39
N THR A 302 0.32 -1.67 -32.31
CA THR A 302 0.19 -2.32 -33.62
C THR A 302 0.36 -3.83 -33.47
N TYR A 303 1.37 -4.28 -32.70
CA TYR A 303 1.54 -5.68 -32.34
C TYR A 303 0.29 -6.24 -31.64
N GLU A 304 -0.30 -5.50 -30.71
CA GLU A 304 -1.49 -5.94 -29.96
C GLU A 304 -2.66 -6.35 -30.86
N ARG A 305 -2.83 -5.71 -32.02
CA ARG A 305 -3.89 -6.03 -32.99
C ARG A 305 -3.72 -7.40 -33.64
N VAL A 306 -2.48 -7.86 -33.74
CA VAL A 306 -2.08 -9.08 -34.47
C VAL A 306 -1.22 -10.00 -33.60
N HIS A 307 -1.35 -9.88 -32.28
CA HIS A 307 -0.49 -10.58 -31.34
C HIS A 307 -0.58 -12.09 -31.54
N LEU A 308 0.53 -12.78 -31.25
CA LEU A 308 0.58 -14.23 -31.39
C LEU A 308 -0.18 -14.88 -30.24
N LYS A 309 -1.39 -15.39 -30.50
CA LYS A 309 -2.27 -16.02 -29.50
C LYS A 309 -1.56 -17.09 -28.66
N GLY A 310 -0.72 -17.92 -29.29
CA GLY A 310 0.06 -18.95 -28.59
C GLY A 310 1.09 -18.38 -27.62
N LEU A 311 1.75 -17.27 -28.02
CA LEU A 311 2.72 -16.56 -27.17
C LEU A 311 2.00 -15.88 -26.01
N ARG A 312 0.83 -15.25 -26.26
CA ARG A 312 0.00 -14.66 -25.22
C ARG A 312 -0.44 -15.68 -24.18
N LYS A 313 -0.96 -16.83 -24.61
CA LYS A 313 -1.36 -17.91 -23.70
C LYS A 313 -0.18 -18.45 -22.88
N LYS A 314 1.05 -18.43 -23.43
CA LYS A 314 2.26 -18.80 -22.68
C LYS A 314 2.62 -17.73 -21.64
N ALA A 315 2.52 -16.45 -22.03
CA ALA A 315 2.80 -15.33 -21.14
C ALA A 315 1.83 -15.28 -19.96
N LEU A 316 0.53 -15.42 -20.22
CA LEU A 316 -0.51 -15.39 -19.19
C LEU A 316 -0.36 -16.55 -18.20
N ARG A 317 0.01 -17.75 -18.66
CA ARG A 317 0.34 -18.87 -17.76
C ARG A 317 1.55 -18.57 -16.86
N PHE A 318 2.61 -17.97 -17.42
CA PHE A 318 3.76 -17.57 -16.61
C PHE A 318 3.38 -16.48 -15.59
N ILE A 319 2.64 -15.46 -16.02
CA ILE A 319 2.18 -14.37 -15.17
C ILE A 319 1.32 -14.90 -14.03
N LEU A 320 0.34 -15.77 -14.30
CA LEU A 320 -0.49 -16.38 -13.26
C LEU A 320 0.35 -17.19 -12.27
N SER A 321 1.32 -17.97 -12.74
CA SER A 321 2.23 -18.70 -11.84
C SER A 321 3.10 -17.78 -10.96
N TYR A 322 3.43 -16.58 -11.46
CA TYR A 322 4.16 -15.59 -10.67
C TYR A 322 3.23 -14.92 -9.65
N ILE A 323 2.00 -14.55 -10.03
CA ILE A 323 0.96 -14.07 -9.11
C ILE A 323 0.77 -15.05 -7.95
N GLU A 324 0.58 -16.33 -8.25
CA GLU A 324 0.41 -17.37 -7.23
C GLU A 324 1.65 -17.58 -6.37
N MET A 325 2.85 -17.39 -6.92
CA MET A 325 4.07 -17.47 -6.12
C MET A 325 4.16 -16.28 -5.16
N GLU A 326 3.93 -15.05 -5.63
CA GLU A 326 3.91 -13.86 -4.77
C GLU A 326 2.93 -14.04 -3.61
N ASP A 327 1.73 -14.55 -3.90
CA ASP A 327 0.71 -14.81 -2.89
C ASP A 327 1.23 -15.77 -1.79
N ARG A 328 1.90 -16.86 -2.18
CA ARG A 328 2.49 -17.82 -1.22
C ARG A 328 3.67 -17.22 -0.46
N GLN A 329 4.50 -16.43 -1.12
CA GLN A 329 5.69 -15.81 -0.51
C GLN A 329 5.37 -14.71 0.50
N THR A 330 4.17 -14.13 0.41
CA THR A 330 3.71 -13.00 1.23
C THR A 330 2.48 -13.31 2.06
N ASN A 331 2.12 -14.59 2.20
CA ASN A 331 0.92 -15.02 2.92
C ASN A 331 -0.36 -14.28 2.47
N TYR A 332 -0.46 -14.01 1.17
CA TYR A 332 -1.56 -13.32 0.50
C TYR A 332 -1.70 -11.83 0.87
N ILE A 333 -0.66 -11.23 1.45
CA ILE A 333 -0.58 -9.78 1.69
C ILE A 333 -0.13 -9.06 0.43
N ASN A 334 0.80 -9.66 -0.33
CA ASN A 334 1.52 -9.06 -1.46
C ASN A 334 2.37 -7.85 -1.07
N ILE A 335 3.12 -7.26 -2.02
CA ILE A 335 4.04 -6.17 -1.70
C ILE A 335 3.34 -4.89 -1.21
N GLY A 336 2.10 -4.66 -1.61
CA GLY A 336 1.35 -3.44 -1.30
C GLY A 336 -0.12 -3.51 -1.77
N PRO A 337 -0.95 -2.53 -1.38
CA PRO A 337 -2.41 -2.59 -1.51
C PRO A 337 -2.88 -2.70 -2.97
N VAL A 338 -2.22 -1.98 -3.90
CA VAL A 338 -2.56 -2.01 -5.33
C VAL A 338 -2.26 -3.37 -5.94
N ASN A 339 -1.06 -3.92 -5.70
CA ASN A 339 -0.73 -5.27 -6.15
C ASN A 339 -1.72 -6.28 -5.54
N LYS A 340 -2.02 -6.13 -4.25
CA LYS A 340 -2.93 -7.00 -3.52
C LYS A 340 -4.33 -7.06 -4.10
N VAL A 341 -4.95 -5.93 -4.46
CA VAL A 341 -6.32 -5.95 -5.01
C VAL A 341 -6.36 -6.55 -6.41
N ILE A 342 -5.37 -6.25 -7.25
CA ILE A 342 -5.34 -6.74 -8.64
C ILE A 342 -4.92 -8.22 -8.69
N ASN A 343 -4.03 -8.69 -7.80
CA ASN A 343 -3.75 -10.12 -7.61
C ASN A 343 -5.02 -10.87 -7.21
N SER A 344 -5.80 -10.35 -6.24
CA SER A 344 -7.04 -11.01 -5.84
C SER A 344 -8.05 -11.13 -6.98
N ILE A 345 -8.18 -10.10 -7.84
CA ILE A 345 -9.03 -10.15 -9.04
C ILE A 345 -8.51 -11.21 -10.03
N SER A 346 -7.19 -11.29 -10.21
CA SER A 346 -6.56 -12.24 -11.13
C SER A 346 -6.78 -13.69 -10.69
N VAL A 347 -6.63 -13.96 -9.40
CA VAL A 347 -6.85 -15.29 -8.78
C VAL A 347 -8.33 -15.66 -8.83
N TRP A 348 -9.23 -14.74 -8.49
CA TRP A 348 -10.67 -14.94 -8.63
C TRP A 348 -11.07 -15.28 -10.07
N TYR A 349 -10.55 -14.55 -11.06
CA TYR A 349 -10.86 -14.80 -12.46
C TYR A 349 -10.35 -16.16 -12.94
N ALA A 350 -9.17 -16.58 -12.46
CA ALA A 350 -8.56 -17.85 -12.84
C ALA A 350 -9.25 -19.06 -12.20
N HIS A 351 -9.64 -18.95 -10.93
CA HIS A 351 -10.00 -20.12 -10.10
C HIS A 351 -11.41 -20.07 -9.52
N GLY A 352 -12.05 -18.90 -9.50
CA GLY A 352 -13.40 -18.70 -9.01
C GLY A 352 -13.49 -18.27 -7.53
N GLU A 353 -14.69 -17.89 -7.12
CA GLU A 353 -14.99 -17.35 -5.79
C GLU A 353 -14.78 -18.37 -4.66
N SER A 354 -15.11 -19.64 -4.87
CA SER A 354 -14.95 -20.66 -3.83
C SER A 354 -13.51 -21.17 -3.68
N ASP A 355 -12.56 -20.70 -4.50
CA ASP A 355 -11.19 -21.19 -4.45
C ASP A 355 -10.49 -20.76 -3.14
N PRO A 356 -9.81 -21.69 -2.43
CA PRO A 356 -9.13 -21.37 -1.17
C PRO A 356 -8.05 -20.29 -1.28
N ALA A 357 -7.39 -20.14 -2.43
CA ALA A 357 -6.42 -19.08 -2.64
C ALA A 357 -7.09 -17.71 -2.72
N PHE A 358 -8.26 -17.61 -3.37
CA PHE A 358 -9.04 -16.38 -3.38
C PHE A 358 -9.61 -16.04 -1.99
N GLN A 359 -10.12 -17.02 -1.25
CA GLN A 359 -10.64 -16.79 0.10
C GLN A 359 -9.55 -16.24 1.05
N LYS A 360 -8.31 -16.73 0.94
CA LYS A 360 -7.17 -16.15 1.67
C LYS A 360 -6.87 -14.71 1.28
N HIS A 361 -7.08 -14.33 0.03
CA HIS A 361 -7.00 -12.92 -0.37
C HIS A 361 -8.06 -12.11 0.36
N VAL A 362 -9.33 -12.53 0.32
CA VAL A 362 -10.44 -11.83 0.98
C VAL A 362 -10.15 -11.63 2.47
N ASP A 363 -9.69 -12.66 3.16
CA ASP A 363 -9.27 -12.58 4.57
C ASP A 363 -8.21 -11.50 4.81
N ARG A 364 -7.29 -11.30 3.85
CA ARG A 364 -6.19 -10.34 3.93
C ARG A 364 -6.57 -8.93 3.50
N TRP A 365 -7.77 -8.68 2.96
CA TRP A 365 -8.22 -7.32 2.63
C TRP A 365 -8.25 -6.44 3.88
N MET A 366 -8.69 -7.00 5.00
CA MET A 366 -8.79 -6.32 6.29
C MET A 366 -7.43 -5.90 6.86
N ASP A 367 -6.32 -6.53 6.45
CA ASP A 367 -4.98 -6.17 6.92
C ASP A 367 -4.52 -4.79 6.41
N TYR A 368 -5.21 -4.26 5.39
CA TYR A 368 -4.95 -2.95 4.81
C TYR A 368 -5.94 -1.88 5.29
N LEU A 369 -6.98 -2.22 6.04
CA LEU A 369 -8.00 -1.25 6.46
C LEU A 369 -7.69 -0.69 7.85
N TRP A 370 -7.83 0.62 7.98
CA TRP A 370 -7.55 1.36 9.21
C TRP A 370 -8.71 2.28 9.56
N ILE A 371 -9.11 2.32 10.84
CA ILE A 371 -10.12 3.24 11.37
C ILE A 371 -9.41 4.38 12.09
N ALA A 372 -9.70 5.61 11.68
CA ALA A 372 -9.27 6.83 12.32
C ALA A 372 -10.47 7.78 12.50
N GLU A 373 -10.24 8.96 13.05
CA GLU A 373 -11.29 9.96 13.34
C GLU A 373 -12.07 10.43 12.11
N ASP A 374 -11.49 10.30 10.93
CA ASP A 374 -12.06 10.69 9.65
C ASP A 374 -12.74 9.52 8.91
N GLY A 375 -12.84 8.33 9.51
CA GLY A 375 -13.51 7.15 8.96
C GLY A 375 -12.56 5.98 8.73
N MET A 376 -12.93 5.09 7.81
CA MET A 376 -12.12 3.91 7.46
C MET A 376 -11.41 4.11 6.13
N LYS A 377 -10.09 3.91 6.12
CA LYS A 377 -9.23 4.08 4.94
C LYS A 377 -8.42 2.84 4.64
N MET A 378 -7.78 2.82 3.47
CA MET A 378 -6.83 1.78 3.08
C MET A 378 -5.40 2.30 3.21
N ASN A 379 -4.58 1.61 3.99
CA ASN A 379 -3.18 1.93 4.22
C ASN A 379 -2.32 1.67 2.98
N GLY A 380 -1.22 2.42 2.84
CA GLY A 380 -0.20 2.27 1.77
C GLY A 380 0.62 0.98 1.84
N TYR A 381 0.66 0.33 3.00
CA TYR A 381 1.13 -1.04 3.26
C TYR A 381 0.12 -1.71 4.22
N ASN A 382 0.35 -2.95 4.64
CA ASN A 382 -0.43 -3.56 5.73
C ASN A 382 -0.09 -2.97 7.13
N GLY A 383 0.39 -1.73 7.16
CA GLY A 383 0.91 -0.99 8.31
C GLY A 383 2.40 -0.59 8.18
N SER A 384 2.91 0.09 9.19
CA SER A 384 4.31 0.57 9.34
C SER A 384 4.98 0.01 10.61
N GLN A 385 4.53 -1.16 11.05
CA GLN A 385 4.77 -1.69 12.39
C GLN A 385 6.26 -1.77 12.75
N LEU A 386 7.10 -2.39 11.91
CA LEU A 386 8.52 -2.47 12.22
C LEU A 386 9.18 -1.10 12.11
N TRP A 387 8.87 -0.34 11.07
CA TRP A 387 9.45 0.99 10.84
C TRP A 387 9.26 1.91 12.05
N ASP A 388 8.02 2.05 12.53
CA ASP A 388 7.69 2.91 13.67
C ASP A 388 8.32 2.39 14.96
N THR A 389 8.24 1.08 15.17
CA THR A 389 8.84 0.41 16.34
C THR A 389 10.35 0.59 16.37
N ALA A 390 10.98 0.58 15.19
CA ALA A 390 12.42 0.72 15.06
C ALA A 390 12.88 2.13 15.46
N PHE A 391 12.18 3.17 14.99
CA PHE A 391 12.51 4.54 15.40
C PHE A 391 12.15 4.84 16.85
N ALA A 392 11.01 4.32 17.34
CA ALA A 392 10.65 4.43 18.75
C ALA A 392 11.73 3.82 19.66
N ALA A 393 12.28 2.66 19.28
CA ALA A 393 13.38 2.02 19.98
C ALA A 393 14.61 2.92 20.05
N GLN A 394 15.00 3.51 18.92
CA GLN A 394 16.17 4.38 18.87
C GLN A 394 15.99 5.63 19.73
N ALA A 395 14.82 6.27 19.66
CA ALA A 395 14.51 7.42 20.49
C ALA A 395 14.62 7.09 22.00
N LEU A 396 14.05 5.97 22.43
CA LEU A 396 14.12 5.52 23.82
C LEU A 396 15.54 5.14 24.26
N LEU A 397 16.35 4.59 23.35
CA LEU A 397 17.74 4.20 23.61
C LEU A 397 18.70 5.39 23.75
N GLU A 398 18.30 6.62 23.39
CA GLU A 398 19.10 7.83 23.66
C GLU A 398 19.16 8.15 25.17
N ASN A 399 18.17 7.71 25.97
CA ASN A 399 18.19 7.85 27.42
C ASN A 399 17.39 6.73 28.14
N PRO A 400 17.92 5.48 28.19
CA PRO A 400 17.16 4.29 28.61
C PRO A 400 17.10 4.11 30.14
N LYS A 401 17.07 5.21 30.91
CA LYS A 401 17.29 5.16 32.37
C LYS A 401 16.03 4.89 33.19
N SER A 402 14.85 5.23 32.67
CA SER A 402 13.60 5.03 33.41
C SER A 402 13.14 3.57 33.31
N GLU A 403 12.54 3.06 34.40
CA GLU A 403 11.99 1.70 34.44
C GLU A 403 10.98 1.46 33.30
N HIS A 404 10.13 2.46 33.06
CA HIS A 404 9.18 2.48 31.96
C HIS A 404 9.86 2.32 30.59
N ALA A 405 10.90 3.10 30.29
CA ALA A 405 11.63 2.99 29.03
C ALA A 405 12.25 1.59 28.87
N ILE A 406 12.85 1.02 29.92
CA ILE A 406 13.42 -0.33 29.89
C ILE A 406 12.36 -1.38 29.58
N ASN A 407 11.18 -1.29 30.21
CA ASN A 407 10.08 -2.22 29.98
C ASN A 407 9.54 -2.12 28.55
N THR A 408 9.33 -0.91 28.05
CA THR A 408 8.95 -0.65 26.66
C THR A 408 9.96 -1.22 25.66
N LEU A 409 11.27 -1.02 25.93
CA LEU A 409 12.36 -1.53 25.09
C LEU A 409 12.44 -3.07 25.06
N LYS A 410 12.13 -3.76 26.17
CA LYS A 410 12.05 -5.23 26.19
C LYS A 410 10.93 -5.74 25.28
N SER A 411 9.76 -5.10 25.34
CA SER A 411 8.62 -5.43 24.47
C SER A 411 8.94 -5.16 23.00
N ILE A 412 9.58 -4.02 22.69
CA ILE A 412 10.12 -3.70 21.35
C ILE A 412 11.03 -4.81 20.87
N TYR A 413 12.01 -5.21 21.69
CA TYR A 413 13.03 -6.15 21.25
C TYR A 413 12.44 -7.53 20.94
N ARG A 414 11.42 -7.97 21.68
CA ARG A 414 10.64 -9.17 21.34
C ARG A 414 10.01 -9.07 19.95
N PHE A 415 9.40 -7.93 19.61
CA PHE A 415 8.83 -7.72 18.28
C PHE A 415 9.88 -7.67 17.17
N VAL A 416 11.00 -6.97 17.40
CA VAL A 416 12.11 -6.87 16.43
C VAL A 416 12.74 -8.24 16.18
N GLU A 417 12.99 -9.05 17.21
CA GLU A 417 13.49 -10.42 17.07
C GLU A 417 12.54 -11.28 16.25
N PHE A 418 11.25 -11.24 16.59
CA PHE A 418 10.20 -12.03 15.95
C PHE A 418 10.07 -11.69 14.47
N THR A 419 10.26 -10.41 14.12
CA THR A 419 10.02 -9.88 12.76
C THR A 419 11.20 -10.07 11.80
N GLN A 420 12.34 -10.61 12.26
CA GLN A 420 13.44 -10.94 11.34
C GLN A 420 13.08 -12.12 10.44
N ILE A 421 13.33 -11.99 9.13
CA ILE A 421 13.11 -13.04 8.15
C ILE A 421 14.17 -14.14 8.31
N LYS A 422 13.72 -15.38 8.61
CA LYS A 422 14.60 -16.51 8.97
C LYS A 422 15.01 -17.39 7.78
N ALA A 423 14.36 -17.26 6.63
CA ALA A 423 14.64 -18.03 5.42
C ALA A 423 14.33 -17.22 4.14
N ASP A 424 14.98 -17.59 3.04
CA ASP A 424 14.62 -17.09 1.72
C ASP A 424 13.32 -17.76 1.25
N PRO A 425 12.45 -17.04 0.52
CA PRO A 425 11.25 -17.63 -0.05
C PRO A 425 11.60 -18.66 -1.14
N PRO A 426 10.73 -19.63 -1.44
CA PRO A 426 10.93 -20.54 -2.55
C PRO A 426 10.81 -19.81 -3.91
N GLY A 427 11.49 -20.30 -4.95
CA GLY A 427 11.29 -19.83 -6.33
C GLY A 427 11.93 -18.49 -6.71
N THR A 428 12.84 -17.94 -5.89
CA THR A 428 13.56 -16.67 -6.14
C THR A 428 14.23 -16.59 -7.51
N GLU A 429 14.79 -17.70 -8.00
CA GLU A 429 15.49 -17.76 -9.29
C GLU A 429 14.55 -17.51 -10.49
N VAL A 430 13.28 -17.90 -10.35
CA VAL A 430 12.25 -17.77 -11.39
C VAL A 430 11.47 -16.46 -11.22
N PHE A 431 11.19 -16.08 -9.97
CA PHE A 431 10.27 -15.01 -9.61
C PHE A 431 10.96 -13.76 -9.04
N PHE A 432 12.25 -13.63 -9.33
CA PHE A 432 13.04 -12.39 -9.26
C PHE A 432 13.15 -11.71 -7.89
N ARG A 433 12.65 -12.32 -6.81
CA ARG A 433 12.86 -11.87 -5.43
C ARG A 433 14.35 -11.90 -5.10
N HIS A 434 14.88 -10.79 -4.62
CA HIS A 434 16.20 -10.78 -3.97
C HIS A 434 16.16 -11.56 -2.65
N ARG A 435 17.33 -11.92 -2.11
CA ARG A 435 17.42 -12.65 -0.84
C ARG A 435 16.71 -11.90 0.29
N SER A 436 16.03 -12.65 1.14
CA SER A 436 15.23 -12.17 2.27
C SER A 436 15.76 -12.63 3.62
N LYS A 437 16.49 -13.75 3.70
CA LYS A 437 17.03 -14.27 4.95
C LYS A 437 17.92 -13.24 5.64
N GLY A 438 17.67 -12.99 6.93
CA GLY A 438 18.37 -12.00 7.74
C GLY A 438 17.86 -10.57 7.57
N GLY A 439 16.93 -10.32 6.64
CA GLY A 439 16.30 -9.03 6.41
C GLY A 439 15.14 -8.76 7.35
N TRP A 440 14.67 -7.51 7.33
CA TRP A 440 13.44 -7.08 7.97
C TRP A 440 12.53 -6.32 6.99
N PRO A 441 11.21 -6.55 7.05
CA PRO A 441 10.23 -5.82 6.25
C PRO A 441 9.87 -4.47 6.87
N PHE A 442 9.16 -3.62 6.13
CA PHE A 442 8.61 -2.35 6.66
C PHE A 442 7.54 -2.56 7.74
N SER A 443 6.69 -3.55 7.52
CA SER A 443 5.48 -3.83 8.30
C SER A 443 5.66 -5.04 9.20
N THR A 444 5.23 -6.22 8.77
CA THR A 444 5.19 -7.47 9.55
C THR A 444 5.95 -8.59 8.86
N ILE A 445 6.33 -9.62 9.61
CA ILE A 445 7.03 -10.79 9.07
C ILE A 445 6.26 -11.49 7.94
N GLU A 446 4.93 -11.43 7.95
CA GLU A 446 4.09 -12.09 6.95
C GLU A 446 4.15 -11.41 5.59
N HIS A 447 4.39 -10.09 5.55
CA HIS A 447 4.63 -9.32 4.31
C HIS A 447 5.86 -9.84 3.57
N GLY A 448 6.89 -10.20 4.33
CA GLY A 448 8.01 -11.01 3.86
C GLY A 448 8.95 -10.34 2.87
N TRP A 449 8.71 -9.09 2.45
CA TRP A 449 9.62 -8.32 1.60
C TRP A 449 10.60 -7.51 2.46
N PRO A 450 11.90 -7.85 2.50
CA PRO A 450 12.87 -7.04 3.22
C PRO A 450 13.06 -5.68 2.52
N ILE A 451 13.34 -4.65 3.31
CA ILE A 451 13.79 -3.35 2.81
C ILE A 451 15.16 -3.04 3.42
N THR A 452 16.06 -2.44 2.65
CA THR A 452 17.45 -2.22 3.06
C THR A 452 17.57 -1.35 4.32
N ASP A 453 16.87 -0.22 4.38
CA ASP A 453 16.82 0.64 5.57
C ASP A 453 16.14 -0.07 6.75
N CYS A 454 14.98 -0.70 6.57
CA CYS A 454 14.31 -1.45 7.63
C CYS A 454 15.21 -2.55 8.20
N THR A 455 15.96 -3.22 7.33
CA THR A 455 16.96 -4.24 7.69
C THR A 455 18.13 -3.63 8.47
N ALA A 456 18.62 -2.47 8.04
CA ALA A 456 19.69 -1.74 8.71
C ALA A 456 19.25 -1.24 10.10
N GLU A 457 18.04 -0.69 10.20
CA GLU A 457 17.44 -0.24 11.46
C GLU A 457 17.22 -1.40 12.44
N GLY A 458 16.69 -2.54 11.96
CA GLY A 458 16.56 -3.77 12.74
C GLY A 458 17.90 -4.27 13.30
N LEU A 459 18.98 -4.22 12.52
CA LEU A 459 20.33 -4.55 12.97
C LEU A 459 20.84 -3.58 14.04
N LYS A 460 20.75 -2.27 13.75
CA LYS A 460 21.26 -1.21 14.62
C LYS A 460 20.60 -1.26 15.99
N ILE A 461 19.29 -1.48 16.03
CA ILE A 461 18.54 -1.61 17.28
C ILE A 461 18.92 -2.87 18.02
N SER A 462 19.02 -4.01 17.33
CA SER A 462 19.45 -5.26 17.97
C SER A 462 20.81 -5.11 18.67
N LEU A 463 21.78 -4.46 18.00
CA LEU A 463 23.10 -4.17 18.58
C LEU A 463 23.02 -3.20 19.77
N LYS A 464 22.28 -2.08 19.62
CA LYS A 464 22.12 -1.09 20.70
C LYS A 464 21.41 -1.69 21.94
N MET A 465 20.42 -2.55 21.73
CA MET A 465 19.72 -3.26 22.81
C MET A 465 20.69 -4.17 23.58
N HIS A 466 21.50 -4.95 22.87
CA HIS A 466 22.52 -5.82 23.47
C HIS A 466 23.55 -5.02 24.28
N ALA A 467 24.02 -3.90 23.74
CA ALA A 467 24.97 -3.02 24.42
C ALA A 467 24.42 -2.41 25.72
N ASN A 468 23.10 -2.20 25.80
CA ASN A 468 22.41 -1.69 26.98
C ASN A 468 21.90 -2.83 27.91
N GLY A 469 22.26 -4.08 27.65
CA GLY A 469 21.82 -5.23 28.45
C GLY A 469 20.31 -5.52 28.33
N ILE A 470 19.64 -4.99 27.31
CA ILE A 470 18.22 -5.22 27.05
C ILE A 470 18.10 -6.52 26.26
N LYS A 471 17.45 -7.50 26.88
CA LYS A 471 17.33 -8.87 26.36
C LYS A 471 15.88 -9.32 26.37
N GLY A 472 15.53 -10.10 25.35
CA GLY A 472 14.27 -10.83 25.25
C GLY A 472 14.42 -12.27 25.73
N THR A 473 13.34 -13.05 25.65
CA THR A 473 13.40 -14.50 25.85
C THR A 473 14.21 -15.19 24.75
N GLU A 474 14.03 -14.71 23.52
CA GLU A 474 14.82 -15.06 22.34
C GLU A 474 15.71 -13.87 21.97
N GLU A 475 16.84 -14.15 21.35
CA GLU A 475 17.77 -13.12 20.90
C GLU A 475 18.07 -13.23 19.39
N VAL A 476 18.31 -12.07 18.77
CA VAL A 476 18.98 -12.00 17.48
C VAL A 476 20.44 -12.36 17.71
N SER A 477 20.76 -13.65 17.63
CA SER A 477 22.12 -14.16 17.86
C SER A 477 23.14 -13.53 16.91
N LEU A 478 24.43 -13.61 17.26
CA LEU A 478 25.51 -13.15 16.38
C LEU A 478 25.42 -13.79 14.99
N GLU A 479 25.04 -15.07 14.89
CA GLU A 479 24.86 -15.74 13.60
C GLU A 479 23.74 -15.10 12.77
N ARG A 480 22.61 -14.77 13.41
CA ARG A 480 21.51 -14.05 12.75
C ARG A 480 21.90 -12.63 12.35
N MET A 481 22.73 -11.94 13.13
CA MET A 481 23.28 -10.64 12.74
C MET A 481 24.22 -10.75 11.53
N LYS A 482 25.04 -11.81 11.45
CA LYS A 482 25.87 -12.07 10.26
C LYS A 482 25.01 -12.28 9.01
N TRP A 483 23.86 -12.96 9.13
CA TRP A 483 22.92 -13.07 8.01
C TRP A 483 22.45 -11.69 7.55
N THR A 484 22.16 -10.79 8.48
CA THR A 484 21.77 -9.40 8.19
C THR A 484 22.87 -8.62 7.49
N VAL A 485 24.11 -8.67 7.99
CA VAL A 485 25.26 -7.99 7.37
C VAL A 485 25.46 -8.48 5.95
N GLU A 486 25.41 -9.80 5.74
CA GLU A 486 25.47 -10.39 4.40
C GLU A 486 24.33 -9.90 3.49
N THR A 487 23.13 -9.76 4.04
CA THR A 487 21.97 -9.25 3.31
C THR A 487 22.16 -7.78 2.92
N ILE A 488 22.53 -6.90 3.85
CA ILE A 488 22.82 -5.48 3.57
C ILE A 488 23.92 -5.36 2.49
N LEU A 489 25.05 -6.03 2.66
CA LEU A 489 26.14 -6.01 1.68
C LEU A 489 25.69 -6.54 0.30
N SER A 490 24.76 -7.49 0.26
CA SER A 490 24.22 -8.02 -0.99
C SER A 490 23.33 -7.04 -1.75
N PHE A 491 22.86 -5.96 -1.12
CA PHE A 491 21.99 -4.95 -1.74
C PHE A 491 22.77 -3.76 -2.32
N GLN A 492 24.06 -3.61 -1.99
CA GLN A 492 24.84 -2.46 -2.46
C GLN A 492 24.96 -2.45 -3.99
N ASN A 493 24.70 -1.28 -4.57
CA ASN A 493 24.82 -1.02 -5.99
C ASN A 493 26.25 -0.63 -6.38
N ASN A 494 26.53 -0.64 -7.69
CA ASN A 494 27.85 -0.27 -8.21
C ASN A 494 28.17 1.22 -8.04
N ASP A 495 27.19 2.06 -7.74
CA ASP A 495 27.38 3.48 -7.42
C ASP A 495 27.71 3.71 -5.93
N GLY A 496 27.89 2.63 -5.16
CA GLY A 496 28.15 2.66 -3.72
C GLY A 496 26.89 2.79 -2.87
N GLY A 497 25.74 3.15 -3.45
CA GLY A 497 24.49 3.36 -2.73
C GLY A 497 23.67 2.09 -2.52
N TRP A 498 22.63 2.23 -1.70
CA TRP A 498 21.59 1.23 -1.49
C TRP A 498 20.25 1.77 -1.98
N ALA A 499 19.53 0.89 -2.67
CA ALA A 499 18.15 1.12 -3.08
C ALA A 499 17.19 0.49 -2.06
N SER A 500 15.89 0.50 -2.32
CA SER A 500 14.88 0.14 -1.32
C SER A 500 14.77 -1.38 -1.07
N TYR A 501 14.28 -2.15 -2.04
CA TYR A 501 13.98 -3.58 -1.86
C TYR A 501 15.01 -4.48 -2.51
N GLU A 502 15.66 -4.01 -3.58
CA GLU A 502 16.54 -4.80 -4.44
C GLU A 502 17.64 -3.92 -5.03
N LYS A 503 18.58 -4.52 -5.78
CA LYS A 503 19.56 -3.73 -6.54
C LYS A 503 18.91 -2.95 -7.67
N THR A 504 19.56 -1.88 -8.10
CA THR A 504 19.31 -1.24 -9.38
C THR A 504 19.68 -2.21 -10.52
N ARG A 505 18.66 -2.82 -11.14
CA ARG A 505 18.84 -3.86 -12.17
C ARG A 505 18.73 -3.35 -13.60
N ALA A 506 18.41 -2.08 -13.81
CA ALA A 506 18.30 -1.47 -15.12
C ALA A 506 18.97 -0.08 -15.15
N PRO A 507 19.42 0.38 -16.33
CA PRO A 507 20.00 1.71 -16.47
C PRO A 507 18.94 2.81 -16.30
N LYS A 508 19.35 3.97 -15.78
CA LYS A 508 18.48 5.14 -15.51
C LYS A 508 17.64 5.59 -16.70
N TRP A 509 18.10 5.37 -17.94
CA TRP A 509 17.33 5.77 -19.13
C TRP A 509 16.01 5.03 -19.30
N ILE A 510 15.81 3.88 -18.64
CA ILE A 510 14.54 3.13 -18.64
C ILE A 510 13.39 3.97 -18.09
N GLU A 511 13.66 5.00 -17.27
CA GLU A 511 12.65 5.97 -16.83
C GLU A 511 11.96 6.70 -18.00
N LYS A 512 12.62 6.80 -19.16
CA LYS A 512 11.98 7.29 -20.40
C LYS A 512 10.84 6.39 -20.88
N LEU A 513 10.68 5.20 -20.34
CA LEU A 513 9.59 4.27 -20.62
C LEU A 513 8.51 4.29 -19.54
N ASN A 514 8.59 5.17 -18.53
CA ASN A 514 7.60 5.29 -17.46
C ASN A 514 6.19 5.54 -18.03
N PRO A 515 5.26 4.57 -17.85
CA PRO A 515 3.94 4.64 -18.43
C PRO A 515 2.88 5.24 -17.50
N ALA A 516 3.19 5.48 -16.21
CA ALA A 516 2.18 5.73 -15.18
C ALA A 516 1.54 7.11 -15.22
N GLU A 517 2.19 8.09 -15.87
CA GLU A 517 1.76 9.50 -16.02
C GLU A 517 1.66 10.31 -14.72
N ILE A 518 1.26 9.69 -13.61
CA ILE A 518 0.99 10.32 -12.31
C ILE A 518 2.15 10.18 -11.31
N PHE A 519 3.17 9.38 -11.63
CA PHE A 519 4.34 9.12 -10.78
C PHE A 519 5.64 9.33 -11.56
N GLY A 520 6.69 9.79 -10.87
CA GLY A 520 8.06 9.86 -11.38
C GLY A 520 8.95 8.83 -10.70
N ASP A 521 10.06 8.49 -11.35
CA ASP A 521 11.13 7.65 -10.83
C ASP A 521 10.65 6.28 -10.31
N ILE A 522 9.80 5.61 -11.11
CA ILE A 522 9.22 4.31 -10.74
C ILE A 522 9.85 3.13 -11.47
N MET A 523 10.63 3.35 -12.53
CA MET A 523 10.99 2.24 -13.41
C MET A 523 12.08 1.34 -12.85
N ILE A 524 12.98 1.85 -12.01
CA ILE A 524 14.08 1.08 -11.40
C ILE A 524 14.14 1.36 -9.91
N ASP A 525 14.74 0.44 -9.15
CA ASP A 525 15.01 0.68 -7.73
C ASP A 525 16.25 1.59 -7.63
N TYR A 526 16.06 2.87 -7.37
CA TYR A 526 17.13 3.87 -7.32
C TYR A 526 17.91 3.79 -6.01
N SER A 527 19.21 4.09 -6.04
CA SER A 527 19.96 4.32 -4.79
C SER A 527 19.45 5.62 -4.12
N TYR A 528 19.12 5.54 -2.84
CA TYR A 528 18.61 6.66 -2.03
C TYR A 528 19.61 7.00 -0.92
N VAL A 529 19.69 8.29 -0.55
CA VAL A 529 20.62 8.74 0.51
C VAL A 529 20.19 8.22 1.87
N GLU A 530 18.87 8.10 2.08
CA GLU A 530 18.23 7.59 3.27
C GLU A 530 18.58 6.12 3.48
N CYS A 531 18.34 5.28 2.46
CA CYS A 531 18.67 3.86 2.49
C CYS A 531 20.18 3.64 2.65
N SER A 532 21.00 4.42 1.94
CA SER A 532 22.46 4.33 2.01
C SER A 532 22.98 4.73 3.40
N SER A 533 22.48 5.83 3.97
CA SER A 533 22.84 6.30 5.31
C SER A 533 22.49 5.27 6.38
N ALA A 534 21.28 4.71 6.34
CA ALA A 534 20.86 3.67 7.28
C ALA A 534 21.80 2.44 7.21
N CYS A 535 22.10 1.96 5.99
CA CYS A 535 23.00 0.83 5.77
C CYS A 535 24.42 1.11 6.28
N VAL A 536 25.00 2.27 5.96
CA VAL A 536 26.33 2.68 6.43
C VAL A 536 26.38 2.74 7.95
N GLN A 537 25.38 3.33 8.60
CA GLN A 537 25.30 3.39 10.06
C GLN A 537 25.23 1.99 10.68
N ALA A 538 24.37 1.12 10.17
CA ALA A 538 24.22 -0.23 10.69
C ALA A 538 25.50 -1.07 10.55
N LEU A 539 26.16 -1.00 9.38
CA LEU A 539 27.44 -1.68 9.15
C LEU A 539 28.55 -1.11 10.04
N SER A 540 28.58 0.21 10.26
CA SER A 540 29.55 0.87 11.15
C SER A 540 29.37 0.43 12.61
N VAL A 541 28.11 0.40 13.09
CA VAL A 541 27.79 -0.06 14.45
C VAL A 541 28.12 -1.55 14.60
N PHE A 542 27.87 -2.37 13.59
CA PHE A 542 28.27 -3.78 13.64
C PHE A 542 29.79 -3.94 13.70
N ALA A 543 30.53 -3.21 12.86
CA ALA A 543 31.99 -3.27 12.83
C ALA A 543 32.65 -2.77 14.12
N SER A 544 32.03 -1.83 14.85
CA SER A 544 32.54 -1.38 16.15
C SER A 544 32.40 -2.44 17.25
N HIS A 545 31.34 -3.27 17.20
CA HIS A 545 31.13 -4.37 18.14
C HIS A 545 31.90 -5.64 17.75
N TYR A 546 32.10 -5.87 16.46
CA TYR A 546 32.74 -7.08 15.92
C TYR A 546 33.80 -6.74 14.86
N PRO A 547 34.95 -6.15 15.25
CA PRO A 547 35.92 -5.54 14.32
C PRO A 547 36.60 -6.50 13.35
N ASP A 548 36.65 -7.79 13.67
CA ASP A 548 37.29 -8.81 12.83
C ASP A 548 36.31 -9.45 11.82
N LEU A 549 35.00 -9.32 12.04
CA LEU A 549 33.99 -9.91 11.17
C LEU A 549 33.69 -8.99 9.98
N PHE A 550 33.77 -9.52 8.76
CA PHE A 550 33.52 -8.79 7.51
C PHE A 550 34.37 -7.53 7.30
N LYS A 551 35.43 -7.33 8.08
CA LYS A 551 36.24 -6.10 8.13
C LYS A 551 36.50 -5.44 6.78
N ASN A 552 37.09 -6.20 5.84
CA ASN A 552 37.43 -5.66 4.51
C ASN A 552 36.19 -5.35 3.68
N ARG A 553 35.15 -6.19 3.74
CA ARG A 553 33.91 -6.00 2.97
C ARG A 553 33.13 -4.80 3.47
N ILE A 554 33.00 -4.64 4.79
CA ILE A 554 32.34 -3.48 5.40
C ILE A 554 33.13 -2.21 5.08
N LYS A 555 34.46 -2.24 5.25
CA LYS A 555 35.31 -1.09 4.93
C LYS A 555 35.15 -0.64 3.47
N THR A 556 35.28 -1.56 2.51
CA THR A 556 35.08 -1.25 1.07
C THR A 556 33.65 -0.82 0.75
N SER A 557 32.67 -1.21 1.55
CA SER A 557 31.28 -0.83 1.34
C SER A 557 30.98 0.59 1.84
N ILE A 558 31.70 1.06 2.86
CA ILE A 558 31.53 2.37 3.47
C ILE A 558 32.45 3.43 2.83
N ASP A 559 33.70 3.07 2.56
CA ASP A 559 34.72 3.92 1.89
C ASP A 559 34.34 4.16 0.42
#